data_AF-A0AAV1IBS2-F1
#
_entry.id   AF-A0AAV1IBS2-F1
#
_cell.length_a   1.000
_cell.length_b   1.000
_cell.length_c   1.000
_cell.angle_alpha   90.00
_cell.angle_beta   90.00
_cell.angle_gamma   90.00
#
_symmetry.space_group_name_H-M   'P 1'
#
loop_
_entity.id
_entity.type
_entity.pdbx_description
1 polymer ?
#
loop_
_entity_poly.entity_id
_entity_poly.type
_entity_poly.pdbx_seq_one_letter_code
_entity_poly.pdbx_strand_id
1 'polypeptide(L)'
;MQCLAGWARRVVSSDLALSNVTRVFCQTSRDHLFNPQHPATHINTFSTLLRNSQCSSAGHLRHDVQHLISLRECLGKAGRSACTGPVCRHYLESAPSLPKTAQLHTLFGTQWRRCKSTMAGQGPAFLHASQAQTQVVDALGKGLSPGARRALTLWLGGCAGWVFSMVVLGGMTRLTRSGLSMTDWKFTGERAPGSQVEWEAEFAKYKASPEYQKINRGMSLDDFKFIYRMEYAHRMWGRALGLVFALPASYFAYRGWVNGALGTRLGLLFAMGGTQGLVGWWMVRSGLQEAQNEWETPRVSPYRLAAHLTSAAVIYGTLLWTSLSLTYPLSPAASVSVGSAAHAGVSTLRRWAHPLAGLIAVTALSGAFVAGLDAGHAYNTFPLMDGKLVPDEYWGSGGWRNPFENTAAVQLHHRALALSTLAGVTALWAGSRSLQLPRPCRLLVNGMLAMAGLQVVLGISTLLTYVPPSLGTAHQAGALTLLTLAIALLHTLRRNPAHAVSKLRASQMQLGMPAALATVVAVGTAVTQFS
;
A
#
# COMPACT_ATOMS: atom_id res chain seq x y z
N MET A 1 23.81 -27.01 27.52
CA MET A 1 23.51 -28.22 26.71
C MET A 1 23.21 -29.47 27.56
N GLN A 2 22.63 -29.34 28.76
CA GLN A 2 22.22 -30.48 29.61
C GLN A 2 20.73 -30.46 30.05
N CYS A 3 19.92 -29.46 29.65
CA CYS A 3 18.48 -29.43 29.96
C CYS A 3 17.56 -30.12 28.94
N LEU A 4 18.07 -30.68 27.84
CA LEU A 4 17.25 -31.34 26.80
C LEU A 4 17.33 -32.87 26.79
N ALA A 5 18.20 -33.48 27.60
CA ALA A 5 18.34 -34.94 27.69
C ALA A 5 17.33 -35.60 28.66
N GLY A 6 16.64 -34.81 29.49
CA GLY A 6 15.65 -35.30 30.46
C GLY A 6 14.22 -35.47 29.91
N TRP A 7 13.88 -34.81 28.80
CA TRP A 7 12.53 -34.85 28.22
C TRP A 7 12.31 -36.08 27.31
N ALA A 8 13.36 -36.55 26.64
CA ALA A 8 13.32 -37.69 25.73
C ALA A 8 13.09 -39.05 26.42
N ARG A 9 13.34 -39.15 27.73
CA ARG A 9 13.12 -40.39 28.50
C ARG A 9 11.69 -40.53 29.05
N ARG A 10 10.85 -39.48 29.01
CA ARG A 10 9.50 -39.49 29.60
C ARG A 10 8.35 -39.75 28.62
N VAL A 11 8.64 -39.94 27.34
CA VAL A 11 7.61 -40.20 26.29
C VAL A 11 7.53 -41.68 25.91
N VAL A 12 8.39 -42.53 26.48
CA VAL A 12 8.42 -43.99 26.19
C VAL A 12 7.50 -44.80 27.12
N SER A 13 6.77 -44.18 28.05
CA SER A 13 5.87 -44.90 28.97
C SER A 13 4.50 -44.22 29.10
N SER A 14 3.65 -44.32 28.07
CA SER A 14 2.22 -44.07 28.21
C SER A 14 1.41 -44.74 27.10
N ASP A 15 1.35 -46.07 27.13
CA ASP A 15 0.47 -46.89 26.27
C ASP A 15 -1.04 -46.66 26.51
N LEU A 16 -1.40 -45.98 27.61
CA LEU A 16 -2.80 -45.74 28.00
C LEU A 16 -3.47 -44.53 27.33
N ALA A 17 -2.74 -43.66 26.64
CA ALA A 17 -3.33 -42.50 25.94
C ALA A 17 -3.67 -42.79 24.46
N LEU A 18 -3.05 -43.82 23.85
CA LEU A 18 -3.31 -44.16 22.44
C LEU A 18 -4.68 -44.81 22.23
N SER A 19 -5.18 -45.62 23.16
CA SER A 19 -6.42 -46.39 22.93
C SER A 19 -7.67 -45.52 22.74
N ASN A 20 -7.73 -44.36 23.40
CA ASN A 20 -8.87 -43.44 23.32
C ASN A 20 -8.79 -42.51 22.10
N VAL A 21 -7.58 -42.14 21.66
CA VAL A 21 -7.39 -41.36 20.43
C VAL A 21 -7.68 -42.22 19.18
N THR A 22 -7.31 -43.51 19.19
CA THR A 22 -7.61 -44.42 18.07
C THR A 22 -9.12 -44.71 17.91
N ARG A 23 -9.90 -44.77 19.01
CA ARG A 23 -11.36 -44.95 18.93
C ARG A 23 -12.07 -43.75 18.32
N VAL A 24 -11.72 -42.54 18.77
CA VAL A 24 -12.33 -41.30 18.25
C VAL A 24 -11.98 -41.12 16.77
N PHE A 25 -10.74 -41.43 16.36
CA PHE A 25 -10.31 -41.24 14.97
C PHE A 25 -10.88 -42.28 13.99
N CYS A 26 -10.99 -43.58 14.32
CA CYS A 26 -11.63 -44.55 13.40
C CYS A 26 -13.17 -44.30 13.30
N GLN A 27 -13.80 -43.54 14.22
CA GLN A 27 -15.23 -43.20 14.16
C GLN A 27 -15.51 -41.99 13.26
N THR A 28 -14.66 -40.95 13.29
CA THR A 28 -14.72 -39.79 12.37
C THR A 28 -14.25 -40.11 10.95
N SER A 29 -13.44 -41.17 10.78
CA SER A 29 -12.90 -41.58 9.48
C SER A 29 -13.85 -42.44 8.64
N ARG A 30 -14.99 -42.88 9.19
CA ARG A 30 -16.04 -43.59 8.42
C ARG A 30 -16.66 -42.73 7.33
N ASP A 31 -16.77 -41.42 7.55
CA ASP A 31 -17.51 -40.53 6.66
C ASP A 31 -16.63 -39.89 5.56
N HIS A 32 -15.31 -39.83 5.77
CA HIS A 32 -14.38 -39.16 4.83
C HIS A 32 -13.56 -40.10 3.93
N LEU A 33 -13.29 -41.34 4.34
CA LEU A 33 -12.45 -42.26 3.57
C LEU A 33 -13.20 -42.96 2.41
N PHE A 34 -14.54 -42.88 2.39
CA PHE A 34 -15.38 -43.60 1.42
C PHE A 34 -16.16 -42.66 0.48
N ASN A 35 -15.53 -41.57 0.01
CA ASN A 35 -16.08 -40.75 -1.07
C ASN A 35 -15.81 -41.42 -2.44
N PRO A 36 -16.82 -41.68 -3.31
CA PRO A 36 -16.67 -42.55 -4.49
C PRO A 36 -15.83 -42.01 -5.67
N GLN A 37 -15.33 -40.77 -5.64
CA GLN A 37 -14.89 -40.12 -6.89
C GLN A 37 -13.50 -40.47 -7.43
N HIS A 38 -12.58 -41.12 -6.69
CA HIS A 38 -11.26 -41.49 -7.26
C HIS A 38 -10.59 -42.70 -6.57
N PRO A 39 -10.85 -43.96 -7.00
CA PRO A 39 -10.31 -45.12 -6.30
C PRO A 39 -8.96 -45.68 -6.80
N ALA A 40 -8.45 -45.32 -7.99
CA ALA A 40 -7.47 -46.18 -8.69
C ALA A 40 -6.04 -45.64 -8.91
N THR A 41 -5.67 -44.43 -8.46
CA THR A 41 -4.39 -43.79 -8.86
C THR A 41 -3.32 -43.62 -7.77
N HIS A 42 -3.55 -44.10 -6.53
CA HIS A 42 -2.69 -43.72 -5.40
C HIS A 42 -1.59 -44.72 -5.01
N ILE A 43 -1.70 -46.02 -5.28
CA ILE A 43 -0.79 -47.02 -4.67
C ILE A 43 0.52 -47.21 -5.45
N ASN A 44 0.46 -47.36 -6.78
CA ASN A 44 1.68 -47.54 -7.60
C ASN A 44 2.48 -46.24 -7.81
N THR A 45 1.80 -45.09 -7.80
CA THR A 45 2.42 -43.75 -7.98
C THR A 45 3.26 -43.34 -6.77
N PHE A 46 2.93 -43.83 -5.56
CA PHE A 46 3.51 -43.35 -4.31
C PHE A 46 4.86 -43.99 -3.96
N SER A 47 5.08 -45.26 -4.30
CA SER A 47 6.39 -45.92 -4.14
C SER A 47 7.46 -45.29 -5.05
N THR A 48 7.02 -44.70 -6.15
CA THR A 48 7.84 -43.99 -7.13
C THR A 48 8.07 -42.54 -6.69
N LEU A 49 7.06 -41.88 -6.10
CA LEU A 49 7.20 -40.56 -5.47
C LEU A 49 8.13 -40.56 -4.25
N LEU A 50 8.07 -41.60 -3.39
CA LEU A 50 8.99 -41.76 -2.26
C LEU A 50 10.43 -42.01 -2.73
N ARG A 51 10.65 -42.72 -3.84
CA ARG A 51 12.00 -42.92 -4.40
C ARG A 51 12.58 -41.65 -5.05
N ASN A 52 11.73 -40.75 -5.54
CA ASN A 52 12.13 -39.56 -6.31
C ASN A 52 11.94 -38.22 -5.57
N SER A 53 11.53 -38.21 -4.30
CA SER A 53 11.31 -36.97 -3.54
C SER A 53 12.64 -36.27 -3.18
N GLN A 54 12.76 -34.99 -3.57
CA GLN A 54 13.89 -34.14 -3.21
C GLN A 54 13.77 -33.64 -1.75
N CYS A 55 14.89 -33.50 -1.03
CA CYS A 55 14.93 -33.22 0.43
C CYS A 55 14.38 -31.84 0.87
N SER A 56 13.74 -31.04 0.02
CA SER A 56 13.25 -29.70 0.36
C SER A 56 11.98 -29.69 1.22
N SER A 57 11.31 -30.83 1.42
CA SER A 57 9.97 -30.92 2.03
C SER A 57 9.84 -31.99 3.14
N ALA A 58 10.89 -32.22 3.93
CA ALA A 58 10.94 -33.27 4.96
C ALA A 58 9.75 -33.28 5.96
N GLY A 59 9.07 -32.14 6.17
CA GLY A 59 7.87 -32.03 6.99
C GLY A 59 6.63 -32.70 6.40
N HIS A 60 6.44 -32.63 5.08
CA HIS A 60 5.32 -33.29 4.39
C HIS A 60 5.51 -34.81 4.30
N LEU A 61 6.75 -35.26 4.10
CA LEU A 61 7.10 -36.68 4.04
C LEU A 61 6.77 -37.44 5.34
N ARG A 62 6.89 -36.78 6.50
CA ARG A 62 6.54 -37.36 7.81
C ARG A 62 5.03 -37.55 7.97
N HIS A 63 4.23 -36.55 7.56
CA HIS A 63 2.77 -36.59 7.69
C HIS A 63 2.15 -37.71 6.84
N ASP A 64 2.59 -37.85 5.59
CA ASP A 64 2.04 -38.84 4.66
C ASP A 64 2.33 -40.29 5.09
N VAL A 65 3.50 -40.55 5.67
CA VAL A 65 3.86 -41.87 6.21
C VAL A 65 3.05 -42.20 7.46
N GLN A 66 2.80 -41.23 8.33
CA GLN A 66 1.98 -41.42 9.53
C GLN A 66 0.51 -41.72 9.18
N HIS A 67 -0.01 -41.10 8.12
CA HIS A 67 -1.33 -41.41 7.57
C HIS A 67 -1.41 -42.85 7.05
N LEU A 68 -0.39 -43.34 6.35
CA LEU A 68 -0.37 -44.72 5.81
C LEU A 68 -0.25 -45.80 6.89
N ILE A 69 0.54 -45.57 7.94
CA ILE A 69 0.63 -46.47 9.09
C ILE A 69 -0.73 -46.55 9.80
N SER A 70 -1.37 -45.40 10.01
CA SER A 70 -2.70 -45.31 10.63
C SER A 70 -3.79 -46.00 9.79
N LEU A 71 -3.74 -45.84 8.46
CA LEU A 71 -4.67 -46.47 7.53
C LEU A 71 -4.55 -48.01 7.56
N ARG A 72 -3.31 -48.54 7.57
CA ARG A 72 -3.05 -49.98 7.65
C ARG A 72 -3.47 -50.56 9.00
N GLU A 73 -3.30 -49.81 10.09
CA GLU A 73 -3.75 -50.25 11.42
C GLU A 73 -5.27 -50.23 11.60
N CYS A 74 -6.02 -49.23 11.08
CA CYS A 74 -7.50 -49.31 11.08
C CYS A 74 -7.96 -50.48 10.16
N LEU A 75 -7.34 -50.71 8.99
CA LEU A 75 -7.70 -51.82 8.08
C LEU A 75 -7.39 -53.21 8.65
N GLY A 76 -6.30 -53.36 9.41
CA GLY A 76 -5.94 -54.61 10.08
C GLY A 76 -6.83 -54.95 11.29
N LYS A 77 -7.42 -53.94 11.94
CA LYS A 77 -8.34 -54.10 13.08
C LYS A 77 -9.81 -54.26 12.64
N ALA A 78 -10.17 -53.75 11.47
CA ALA A 78 -11.48 -53.96 10.86
C ALA A 78 -11.57 -55.39 10.28
N GLY A 79 -12.10 -56.33 11.07
CA GLY A 79 -12.41 -57.67 10.56
C GLY A 79 -13.36 -57.61 9.35
N ARG A 80 -13.27 -58.60 8.44
CA ARG A 80 -14.04 -58.66 7.17
C ARG A 80 -15.56 -58.50 7.35
N SER A 81 -16.09 -58.74 8.54
CA SER A 81 -17.51 -58.63 8.89
C SER A 81 -18.01 -57.18 9.07
N ALA A 82 -17.14 -56.18 9.14
CA ALA A 82 -17.51 -54.78 9.39
C ALA A 82 -17.68 -53.91 8.12
N CYS A 83 -17.44 -54.45 6.92
CA CYS A 83 -17.44 -53.68 5.67
C CYS A 83 -18.48 -54.18 4.65
N THR A 84 -19.55 -53.40 4.48
CA THR A 84 -20.68 -53.73 3.59
C THR A 84 -20.62 -53.04 2.22
N GLY A 85 -19.72 -52.06 2.03
CA GLY A 85 -19.60 -51.29 0.78
C GLY A 85 -18.48 -51.79 -0.18
N PRO A 86 -18.65 -51.65 -1.51
CA PRO A 86 -17.70 -52.13 -2.52
C PRO A 86 -16.32 -51.43 -2.46
N VAL A 87 -16.28 -50.16 -2.05
CA VAL A 87 -15.02 -49.41 -1.87
C VAL A 87 -14.20 -49.95 -0.69
N CYS A 88 -14.84 -50.27 0.44
CA CYS A 88 -14.13 -50.87 1.57
C CYS A 88 -13.60 -52.28 1.22
N ARG A 89 -14.36 -53.05 0.45
CA ARG A 89 -13.96 -54.40 0.03
C ARG A 89 -12.70 -54.35 -0.87
N HIS A 90 -12.63 -53.40 -1.80
CA HIS A 90 -11.45 -53.18 -2.65
C HIS A 90 -10.19 -52.82 -1.83
N TYR A 91 -10.31 -51.99 -0.80
CA TYR A 91 -9.20 -51.63 0.09
C TYR A 91 -8.74 -52.79 0.98
N LEU A 92 -9.66 -53.63 1.47
CA LEU A 92 -9.35 -54.84 2.24
C LEU A 92 -8.67 -55.91 1.37
N GLU A 93 -9.09 -56.06 0.11
CA GLU A 93 -8.45 -56.97 -0.87
C GLU A 93 -7.08 -56.47 -1.33
N SER A 94 -6.85 -55.15 -1.33
CA SER A 94 -5.56 -54.52 -1.65
C SER A 94 -4.61 -54.39 -0.44
N ALA A 95 -5.07 -54.67 0.78
CA ALA A 95 -4.25 -54.60 1.99
C ALA A 95 -2.99 -55.50 1.97
N PRO A 96 -2.97 -56.69 1.33
CA PRO A 96 -1.76 -57.51 1.20
C PRO A 96 -0.66 -56.89 0.33
N SER A 97 -0.98 -55.95 -0.57
CA SER A 97 -0.01 -55.27 -1.46
C SER A 97 0.57 -53.99 -0.85
N LEU A 98 0.10 -53.55 0.32
CA LEU A 98 0.72 -52.46 1.07
C LEU A 98 2.05 -52.92 1.69
N PRO A 99 3.15 -52.14 1.54
CA PRO A 99 4.44 -52.49 2.12
C PRO A 99 4.34 -52.66 3.64
N LYS A 100 5.03 -53.69 4.17
CA LYS A 100 5.03 -53.98 5.62
C LYS A 100 5.53 -52.74 6.38
N THR A 101 4.97 -52.46 7.56
CA THR A 101 5.36 -51.34 8.44
C THR A 101 6.88 -51.27 8.63
N ALA A 102 7.54 -52.43 8.82
CA ALA A 102 8.99 -52.51 8.90
C ALA A 102 9.72 -52.01 7.63
N GLN A 103 9.20 -52.29 6.43
CA GLN A 103 9.76 -51.77 5.16
C GLN A 103 9.55 -50.26 5.02
N LEU A 104 8.39 -49.72 5.43
CA LEU A 104 8.13 -48.28 5.45
C LEU A 104 9.05 -47.54 6.43
N HIS A 105 9.27 -48.08 7.62
CA HIS A 105 10.24 -47.54 8.58
C HIS A 105 11.68 -47.61 8.06
N THR A 106 12.02 -48.65 7.29
CA THR A 106 13.35 -48.82 6.72
C THR A 106 13.60 -47.83 5.57
N LEU A 107 12.64 -47.68 4.65
CA LEU A 107 12.66 -46.70 3.56
C LEU A 107 12.70 -45.26 4.08
N PHE A 108 11.88 -44.95 5.09
CA PHE A 108 11.93 -43.67 5.77
C PHE A 108 13.27 -43.47 6.48
N GLY A 109 13.79 -44.49 7.18
CA GLY A 109 15.06 -44.41 7.88
C GLY A 109 16.26 -44.23 6.94
N THR A 110 16.28 -44.87 5.77
CA THR A 110 17.34 -44.68 4.77
C THR A 110 17.24 -43.32 4.08
N GLN A 111 16.03 -42.86 3.73
CA GLN A 111 15.84 -41.54 3.12
C GLN A 111 16.07 -40.40 4.11
N TRP A 112 15.64 -40.56 5.36
CA TRP A 112 15.93 -39.63 6.46
C TRP A 112 17.42 -39.56 6.74
N ARG A 113 18.14 -40.69 6.77
CA ARG A 113 19.62 -40.67 6.92
C ARG A 113 20.29 -39.98 5.73
N ARG A 114 19.79 -40.16 4.50
CA ARG A 114 20.29 -39.49 3.29
C ARG A 114 20.00 -37.98 3.30
N CYS A 115 18.83 -37.54 3.72
CA CYS A 115 18.54 -36.11 3.88
C CYS A 115 19.30 -35.52 5.08
N LYS A 116 19.47 -36.26 6.18
CA LYS A 116 20.24 -35.82 7.36
C LYS A 116 21.72 -35.68 7.04
N SER A 117 22.32 -36.55 6.23
CA SER A 117 23.71 -36.38 5.75
C SER A 117 23.85 -35.20 4.79
N THR A 118 22.86 -34.96 3.93
CA THR A 118 22.83 -33.81 3.02
C THR A 118 22.64 -32.48 3.77
N MET A 119 21.85 -32.48 4.85
CA MET A 119 21.65 -31.32 5.72
C MET A 119 22.79 -31.12 6.72
N ALA A 120 23.48 -32.18 7.15
CA ALA A 120 24.65 -32.10 8.03
C ALA A 120 25.88 -31.52 7.31
N GLY A 121 25.99 -31.69 5.99
CA GLY A 121 26.97 -30.98 5.14
C GLY A 121 26.60 -29.53 4.82
N GLN A 122 25.36 -29.11 5.12
CA GLN A 122 24.84 -27.74 4.97
C GLN A 122 24.69 -27.06 6.33
N GLY A 123 25.73 -27.13 7.16
CA GLY A 123 25.89 -26.29 8.34
C GLY A 123 25.90 -24.78 7.99
N PRO A 124 26.15 -23.88 8.97
CA PRO A 124 25.77 -22.46 9.11
C PRO A 124 25.39 -21.60 7.87
N ALA A 125 25.93 -21.88 6.69
CA ALA A 125 25.66 -21.23 5.41
C ALA A 125 24.17 -21.12 5.03
N PHE A 126 23.31 -22.13 5.29
CA PHE A 126 21.88 -22.04 4.93
C PHE A 126 21.10 -21.10 5.87
N LEU A 127 21.41 -21.14 7.18
CA LEU A 127 20.85 -20.21 8.17
C LEU A 127 21.36 -18.77 7.94
N HIS A 128 22.64 -18.61 7.62
CA HIS A 128 23.21 -17.32 7.23
C HIS A 128 22.62 -16.80 5.92
N ALA A 129 22.34 -17.65 4.93
CA ALA A 129 21.68 -17.24 3.69
C ALA A 129 20.24 -16.79 3.93
N SER A 130 19.47 -17.51 4.73
CA SER A 130 18.09 -17.16 5.11
C SER A 130 18.02 -15.86 5.94
N GLN A 131 18.93 -15.68 6.90
CA GLN A 131 19.04 -14.45 7.69
C GLN A 131 19.55 -13.26 6.84
N ALA A 132 20.53 -13.46 5.97
CA ALA A 132 21.01 -12.42 5.06
C ALA A 132 19.93 -11.99 4.05
N GLN A 133 19.14 -12.94 3.55
CA GLN A 133 18.02 -12.68 2.64
C GLN A 133 16.88 -11.91 3.34
N THR A 134 16.66 -12.15 4.64
CA THR A 134 15.71 -11.37 5.46
C THR A 134 16.24 -9.96 5.77
N GLN A 135 17.55 -9.81 6.02
CA GLN A 135 18.16 -8.51 6.29
C GLN A 135 18.26 -7.58 5.07
N VAL A 136 18.36 -8.14 3.85
CA VAL A 136 18.39 -7.35 2.60
C VAL A 136 17.00 -6.80 2.24
N VAL A 137 15.92 -7.47 2.66
CA VAL A 137 14.55 -7.10 2.26
C VAL A 137 13.93 -6.05 3.19
N ASP A 138 14.40 -5.95 4.43
CA ASP A 138 13.88 -5.02 5.45
C ASP A 138 14.93 -3.97 5.85
N ALA A 139 15.48 -3.26 4.86
CA ALA A 139 16.52 -2.26 5.09
C ALA A 139 16.10 -1.17 6.08
N LEU A 140 14.83 -0.73 6.04
CA LEU A 140 14.30 0.30 6.94
C LEU A 140 14.17 -0.19 8.37
N GLY A 141 13.71 -1.42 8.58
CA GLY A 141 13.44 -1.97 9.89
C GLY A 141 14.57 -2.80 10.49
N LYS A 142 15.72 -2.88 9.81
CA LYS A 142 16.88 -3.65 10.25
C LYS A 142 17.30 -3.24 11.66
N GLY A 143 17.34 -4.23 12.57
CA GLY A 143 17.75 -4.06 13.96
C GLY A 143 16.64 -3.56 14.91
N LEU A 144 15.43 -3.32 14.42
CA LEU A 144 14.31 -2.89 15.27
C LEU A 144 13.68 -4.05 16.04
N SER A 145 13.40 -3.82 17.32
CA SER A 145 12.48 -4.69 18.08
C SER A 145 11.04 -4.57 17.53
N PRO A 146 10.18 -5.57 17.74
CA PRO A 146 8.78 -5.51 17.31
C PRO A 146 8.03 -4.28 17.87
N GLY A 147 8.30 -3.91 19.12
CA GLY A 147 7.71 -2.73 19.77
C GLY A 147 8.17 -1.42 19.13
N ALA A 148 9.48 -1.26 18.88
CA ALA A 148 10.03 -0.07 18.23
C ALA A 148 9.50 0.09 16.80
N ARG A 149 9.45 -1.01 16.04
CA ARG A 149 8.83 -1.03 14.70
C ARG A 149 7.38 -0.57 14.75
N ARG A 150 6.58 -1.11 15.67
CA ARG A 150 5.16 -0.72 15.81
C ARG A 150 5.02 0.77 16.14
N ALA A 151 5.85 1.30 17.04
CA ALA A 151 5.84 2.72 17.38
C ALA A 151 6.16 3.61 16.17
N LEU A 152 7.22 3.29 15.43
CA LEU A 152 7.62 4.01 14.20
C LEU A 152 6.53 3.93 13.12
N THR A 153 5.93 2.75 12.91
CA THR A 153 4.82 2.54 11.98
C THR A 153 3.63 3.43 12.31
N LEU A 154 3.18 3.41 13.58
CA LEU A 154 2.01 4.17 14.03
C LEU A 154 2.26 5.67 13.96
N TRP A 155 3.46 6.11 14.35
CA TRP A 155 3.85 7.51 14.25
C TRP A 155 3.86 8.00 12.79
N LEU A 156 4.55 7.30 11.88
CA LEU A 156 4.58 7.68 10.46
C LEU A 156 3.19 7.60 9.80
N GLY A 157 2.39 6.60 10.17
CA GLY A 157 1.00 6.49 9.73
C GLY A 157 0.15 7.64 10.25
N GLY A 158 0.35 8.05 11.51
CA GLY A 158 -0.26 9.22 12.12
C GLY A 158 0.13 10.51 11.40
N CYS A 159 1.41 10.70 11.07
CA CYS A 159 1.87 11.82 10.25
C CYS A 159 1.24 11.82 8.86
N ALA A 160 1.10 10.67 8.21
CA ALA A 160 0.39 10.56 6.92
C ALA A 160 -1.08 10.98 7.06
N GLY A 161 -1.78 10.51 8.10
CA GLY A 161 -3.14 10.93 8.42
C GLY A 161 -3.25 12.43 8.73
N TRP A 162 -2.24 13.01 9.38
CA TRP A 162 -2.17 14.45 9.63
C TRP A 162 -2.01 15.23 8.33
N VAL A 163 -1.13 14.81 7.42
CA VAL A 163 -1.00 15.43 6.09
C VAL A 163 -2.31 15.29 5.30
N PHE A 164 -3.00 14.15 5.38
CA PHE A 164 -4.32 13.99 4.79
C PHE A 164 -5.30 15.05 5.32
N SER A 165 -5.37 15.23 6.64
CA SER A 165 -6.22 16.27 7.25
C SER A 165 -5.81 17.69 6.85
N MET A 166 -4.51 17.95 6.68
CA MET A 166 -3.99 19.23 6.17
C MET A 166 -4.46 19.52 4.76
N VAL A 167 -4.44 18.52 3.87
CA VAL A 167 -4.94 18.67 2.49
C VAL A 167 -6.42 19.00 2.51
N VAL A 168 -7.23 18.32 3.33
CA VAL A 168 -8.67 18.61 3.49
C VAL A 168 -8.89 20.03 4.00
N LEU A 169 -8.20 20.42 5.08
CA LEU A 169 -8.30 21.76 5.66
C LEU A 169 -7.87 22.86 4.67
N GLY A 170 -6.79 22.64 3.91
CA GLY A 170 -6.33 23.58 2.89
C GLY A 170 -7.30 23.71 1.71
N GLY A 171 -7.95 22.61 1.33
CA GLY A 171 -9.06 22.62 0.36
C GLY A 171 -10.22 23.49 0.85
N MET A 172 -10.60 23.33 2.12
CA MET A 172 -11.63 24.18 2.73
C MET A 172 -11.22 25.65 2.75
N THR A 173 -10.00 25.99 3.20
CA THR A 173 -9.46 27.35 3.20
C THR A 173 -9.47 27.99 1.80
N ARG A 174 -9.24 27.21 0.74
CA ARG A 174 -9.34 27.71 -0.65
C ARG A 174 -10.78 27.94 -1.08
N LEU A 175 -11.68 26.99 -0.80
CA LEU A 175 -13.09 27.04 -1.21
C LEU A 175 -13.89 28.10 -0.46
N THR A 176 -13.52 28.42 0.78
CA THR A 176 -14.07 29.53 1.56
C THR A 176 -13.38 30.87 1.27
N ARG A 177 -12.47 30.92 0.28
CA ARG A 177 -11.65 32.10 -0.08
C ARG A 177 -10.95 32.73 1.12
N SER A 178 -10.45 31.88 2.01
CA SER A 178 -9.81 32.31 3.25
C SER A 178 -8.30 32.42 3.14
N GLY A 179 -7.69 31.86 2.09
CA GLY A 179 -6.23 31.70 1.97
C GLY A 179 -5.40 32.98 1.78
N LEU A 180 -6.02 34.16 1.81
CA LEU A 180 -5.37 35.47 1.67
C LEU A 180 -5.78 36.45 2.79
N SER A 181 -6.47 35.96 3.82
CA SER A 181 -6.98 36.75 4.96
C SER A 181 -5.88 37.21 5.92
N MET A 182 -4.76 36.48 6.01
CA MET A 182 -3.58 36.83 6.81
C MET A 182 -2.49 37.44 5.92
N THR A 183 -2.52 38.77 5.82
CA THR A 183 -1.63 39.55 4.93
C THR A 183 -0.18 39.60 5.39
N ASP A 184 0.05 39.49 6.70
CA ASP A 184 1.39 39.43 7.27
C ASP A 184 1.88 37.98 7.39
N TRP A 185 3.19 37.80 7.26
CA TRP A 185 3.84 36.51 7.47
C TRP A 185 4.99 36.64 8.45
N LYS A 186 4.92 35.90 9.56
CA LYS A 186 6.03 35.70 10.49
C LYS A 186 6.48 34.25 10.46
N PHE A 187 7.80 34.05 10.36
CA PHE A 187 8.40 32.72 10.29
C PHE A 187 8.10 31.88 11.53
N THR A 188 8.09 32.46 12.73
CA THR A 188 7.80 31.75 13.99
C THR A 188 6.32 31.42 14.20
N GLY A 189 5.43 31.98 13.38
CA GLY A 189 3.99 31.97 13.62
C GLY A 189 3.56 33.12 14.55
N GLU A 190 2.27 33.40 14.54
CA GLU A 190 1.63 34.43 15.37
C GLU A 190 0.52 33.78 16.18
N ARG A 191 0.20 34.33 17.35
CA ARG A 191 -1.01 33.93 18.06
C ARG A 191 -2.22 34.56 17.37
N ALA A 192 -3.36 33.86 17.38
CA ALA A 192 -4.60 34.46 16.93
C ALA A 192 -4.96 35.69 17.80
N PRO A 193 -5.61 36.72 17.22
CA PRO A 193 -6.10 37.87 17.97
C PRO A 193 -7.06 37.43 19.08
N GLY A 194 -6.79 37.88 20.30
CA GLY A 194 -7.56 37.54 21.50
C GLY A 194 -8.48 38.65 21.99
N SER A 195 -8.19 39.90 21.65
CA SER A 195 -8.97 41.07 22.05
C SER A 195 -9.66 41.73 20.85
N GLN A 196 -10.70 42.52 21.11
CA GLN A 196 -11.42 43.26 20.06
C GLN A 196 -10.49 44.23 19.31
N VAL A 197 -9.60 44.92 20.04
CA VAL A 197 -8.61 45.84 19.46
C VAL A 197 -7.64 45.11 18.52
N GLU A 198 -7.17 43.92 18.90
CA GLU A 198 -6.31 43.10 18.03
C GLU A 198 -7.04 42.64 16.76
N TRP A 199 -8.32 42.27 16.88
CA TRP A 199 -9.15 41.91 15.73
C TRP A 199 -9.35 43.09 14.77
N GLU A 200 -9.59 44.28 15.29
CA GLU A 200 -9.74 45.50 14.49
C GLU A 200 -8.43 45.87 13.79
N ALA A 201 -7.28 45.68 14.44
CA ALA A 201 -5.97 45.92 13.84
C ALA A 201 -5.69 44.98 12.66
N GLU A 202 -5.92 43.66 12.83
CA GLU A 202 -5.77 42.70 11.73
C GLU A 202 -6.77 42.96 10.60
N PHE A 203 -8.01 43.32 10.95
CA PHE A 203 -9.00 43.66 9.95
C PHE A 203 -8.64 44.92 9.17
N ALA A 204 -8.05 45.92 9.83
CA ALA A 204 -7.54 47.13 9.16
C ALA A 204 -6.45 46.81 8.13
N LYS A 205 -5.55 45.86 8.43
CA LYS A 205 -4.56 45.37 7.46
C LYS A 205 -5.23 44.66 6.29
N TYR A 206 -6.20 43.79 6.57
CA TYR A 206 -6.93 43.08 5.53
C TYR A 206 -7.72 44.04 4.63
N LYS A 207 -8.30 45.12 5.17
CA LYS A 207 -8.95 46.17 4.38
C LYS A 207 -8.02 46.83 3.37
N ALA A 208 -6.72 46.89 3.64
CA ALA A 208 -5.73 47.42 2.72
C ALA A 208 -5.34 46.41 1.62
N SER A 209 -5.73 45.14 1.73
CA SER A 209 -5.39 44.10 0.75
C SER A 209 -6.19 44.25 -0.56
N PRO A 210 -5.63 43.80 -1.70
CA PRO A 210 -6.37 43.77 -2.96
C PRO A 210 -7.65 42.93 -2.89
N GLU A 211 -7.65 41.82 -2.14
CA GLU A 211 -8.80 40.92 -2.00
C GLU A 211 -9.98 41.62 -1.32
N TYR A 212 -9.74 42.39 -0.25
CA TYR A 212 -10.81 43.18 0.36
C TYR A 212 -11.34 44.25 -0.60
N GLN A 213 -10.45 44.96 -1.28
CA GLN A 213 -10.84 46.07 -2.15
C GLN A 213 -11.67 45.62 -3.36
N LYS A 214 -11.33 44.45 -3.95
CA LYS A 214 -11.98 43.96 -5.18
C LYS A 214 -13.10 42.92 -4.93
N ILE A 215 -12.96 42.06 -3.93
CA ILE A 215 -13.86 40.90 -3.74
C ILE A 215 -14.73 41.06 -2.50
N ASN A 216 -14.13 41.45 -1.37
CA ASN A 216 -14.79 41.42 -0.06
C ASN A 216 -15.16 42.81 0.48
N ARG A 217 -15.43 43.77 -0.42
CA ARG A 217 -15.71 45.16 -0.05
C ARG A 217 -17.00 45.24 0.78
N GLY A 218 -16.90 45.82 1.97
CA GLY A 218 -18.04 45.94 2.90
C GLY A 218 -18.24 44.72 3.81
N MET A 219 -17.33 43.75 3.79
CA MET A 219 -17.32 42.61 4.71
C MET A 219 -17.35 43.08 6.18
N SER A 220 -18.11 42.38 7.04
CA SER A 220 -18.15 42.67 8.46
C SER A 220 -16.91 42.13 9.18
N LEU A 221 -16.65 42.61 10.41
CA LEU A 221 -15.57 42.06 11.22
C LEU A 221 -15.79 40.57 11.56
N ASP A 222 -17.04 40.13 11.71
CA ASP A 222 -17.33 38.75 12.08
C ASP A 222 -17.14 37.78 10.89
N ASP A 223 -17.46 38.21 9.68
CA ASP A 223 -17.12 37.48 8.45
C ASP A 223 -15.59 37.38 8.28
N PHE A 224 -14.87 38.47 8.56
CA PHE A 224 -13.40 38.47 8.55
C PHE A 224 -12.83 37.47 9.58
N LYS A 225 -13.38 37.40 10.80
CA LYS A 225 -12.94 36.43 11.82
C LYS A 225 -13.08 34.99 11.31
N PHE A 226 -14.12 34.67 10.56
CA PHE A 226 -14.30 33.34 10.00
C PHE A 226 -13.17 32.97 9.03
N ILE A 227 -12.91 33.82 8.02
CA ILE A 227 -11.86 33.54 7.03
C ILE A 227 -10.46 33.53 7.68
N TYR A 228 -10.20 34.44 8.62
CA TYR A 228 -8.95 34.48 9.37
C TYR A 228 -8.72 33.18 10.14
N ARG A 229 -9.73 32.69 10.87
CA ARG A 229 -9.62 31.44 11.65
C ARG A 229 -9.34 30.24 10.77
N MET A 230 -9.95 30.17 9.58
CA MET A 230 -9.70 29.08 8.62
C MET A 230 -8.25 29.07 8.13
N GLU A 231 -7.71 30.21 7.75
CA GLU A 231 -6.32 30.31 7.32
C GLU A 231 -5.34 30.06 8.48
N TYR A 232 -5.60 30.67 9.62
CA TYR A 232 -4.83 30.48 10.84
C TYR A 232 -4.76 29.00 11.23
N ALA A 233 -5.91 28.32 11.24
CA ALA A 233 -5.99 26.89 11.54
C ALA A 233 -5.11 26.09 10.57
N HIS A 234 -5.21 26.32 9.25
CA HIS A 234 -4.39 25.62 8.27
C HIS A 234 -2.88 25.86 8.49
N ARG A 235 -2.46 27.11 8.69
CA ARG A 235 -1.06 27.48 8.93
C ARG A 235 -0.52 26.86 10.22
N MET A 236 -1.28 26.92 11.32
CA MET A 236 -0.85 26.36 12.61
C MET A 236 -0.85 24.82 12.59
N TRP A 237 -1.79 24.20 11.89
CA TRP A 237 -1.86 22.75 11.76
C TRP A 237 -0.66 22.18 11.01
N GLY A 238 -0.13 22.91 10.03
CA GLY A 238 1.12 22.58 9.34
C GLY A 238 2.36 22.74 10.23
N ARG A 239 2.41 23.79 11.06
CA ARG A 239 3.51 23.99 12.03
C ARG A 239 3.53 22.91 13.11
N ALA A 240 2.35 22.57 13.64
CA ALA A 240 2.19 21.50 14.61
C ALA A 240 2.69 20.16 14.04
N LEU A 241 2.39 19.86 12.77
CA LEU A 241 2.93 18.67 12.10
C LEU A 241 4.46 18.65 12.11
N GLY A 242 5.11 19.79 11.91
CA GLY A 242 6.58 19.91 11.99
C GLY A 242 7.12 19.42 13.34
N LEU A 243 6.47 19.80 14.45
CA LEU A 243 6.83 19.35 15.80
C LEU A 243 6.50 17.88 16.04
N VAL A 244 5.30 17.43 15.61
CA VAL A 244 4.85 16.04 15.70
C VAL A 244 5.73 15.10 14.88
N PHE A 245 6.40 15.60 13.84
CA PHE A 245 7.39 14.85 13.11
C PHE A 245 8.77 14.93 13.80
N ALA A 246 9.28 16.14 14.04
CA ALA A 246 10.66 16.33 14.52
C ALA A 246 10.90 15.73 15.90
N LEU A 247 10.02 15.96 16.88
CA LEU A 247 10.26 15.53 18.26
C LEU A 247 10.31 13.99 18.39
N PRO A 248 9.34 13.21 17.86
CA PRO A 248 9.45 11.77 17.88
C PRO A 248 10.60 11.24 17.02
N ALA A 249 10.90 11.85 15.87
CA ALA A 249 12.04 11.46 15.04
C ALA A 249 13.37 11.59 15.81
N SER A 250 13.60 12.73 16.48
CA SER A 250 14.77 12.96 17.33
C SER A 250 14.83 11.98 18.50
N TYR A 251 13.69 11.73 19.15
CA TYR A 251 13.61 10.73 20.22
C TYR A 251 13.96 9.32 19.73
N PHE A 252 13.40 8.87 18.60
CA PHE A 252 13.71 7.56 18.04
C PHE A 252 15.17 7.43 17.61
N ALA A 253 15.76 8.51 17.07
CA ALA A 253 17.19 8.55 16.75
C ALA A 253 18.05 8.43 18.01
N TYR A 254 17.74 9.20 19.06
CA TYR A 254 18.42 9.10 20.36
C TYR A 254 18.32 7.69 20.98
N ARG A 255 17.17 7.03 20.84
CA ARG A 255 16.96 5.64 21.29
C ARG A 255 17.70 4.58 20.46
N GLY A 256 18.40 4.97 19.39
CA GLY A 256 19.06 4.05 18.47
C GLY A 256 18.10 3.26 17.59
N TRP A 257 16.85 3.70 17.46
CA TRP A 257 15.83 3.04 16.63
C TRP A 257 15.85 3.52 15.17
N VAL A 258 16.71 4.47 14.84
CA VAL A 258 16.86 4.99 13.48
C VAL A 258 18.21 4.54 12.92
N ASN A 259 18.18 3.53 12.05
CA ASN A 259 19.35 3.13 11.27
C ASN A 259 19.61 4.11 10.09
N GLY A 260 20.74 3.98 9.40
CA GLY A 260 21.10 4.91 8.31
C GLY A 260 20.06 5.02 7.19
N ALA A 261 19.48 3.90 6.75
CA ALA A 261 18.47 3.91 5.68
C ALA A 261 17.18 4.64 6.10
N LEU A 262 16.69 4.36 7.31
CA LEU A 262 15.55 5.06 7.87
C LEU A 262 15.87 6.54 8.14
N GLY A 263 17.06 6.83 8.66
CA GLY A 263 17.54 8.18 8.95
C GLY A 263 17.58 9.07 7.71
N THR A 264 18.16 8.60 6.60
CA THR A 264 18.14 9.33 5.32
C THR A 264 16.71 9.61 4.88
N ARG A 265 15.81 8.63 4.97
CA ARG A 265 14.41 8.81 4.57
C ARG A 265 13.66 9.80 5.46
N LEU A 266 13.88 9.76 6.78
CA LEU A 266 13.30 10.73 7.71
C LEU A 266 13.87 12.14 7.48
N GLY A 267 15.16 12.26 7.20
CA GLY A 267 15.80 13.54 6.86
C GLY A 267 15.23 14.13 5.56
N LEU A 268 15.02 13.31 4.53
CA LEU A 268 14.36 13.74 3.29
C LEU A 268 12.92 14.19 3.54
N LEU A 269 12.15 13.44 4.34
CA LEU A 269 10.78 13.82 4.72
C LEU A 269 10.75 15.14 5.50
N PHE A 270 11.70 15.36 6.41
CA PHE A 270 11.83 16.61 7.14
C PHE A 270 12.15 17.77 6.20
N ALA A 271 13.11 17.59 5.29
CA ALA A 271 13.47 18.60 4.30
C ALA A 271 12.30 18.93 3.37
N MET A 272 11.59 17.92 2.84
CA MET A 272 10.40 18.12 2.02
C MET A 272 9.30 18.85 2.79
N GLY A 273 9.07 18.51 4.07
CA GLY A 273 8.11 19.20 4.94
C GLY A 273 8.46 20.67 5.18
N GLY A 274 9.75 20.97 5.39
CA GLY A 274 10.24 22.36 5.48
C GLY A 274 10.03 23.14 4.18
N THR A 275 10.41 22.55 3.04
CA THR A 275 10.17 23.13 1.72
C THR A 275 8.68 23.32 1.44
N GLN A 276 7.82 22.45 1.95
CA GLN A 276 6.37 22.58 1.77
C GLN A 276 5.82 23.87 2.42
N GLY A 277 6.36 24.26 3.57
CA GLY A 277 6.04 25.56 4.19
C GLY A 277 6.50 26.74 3.32
N LEU A 278 7.67 26.65 2.69
CA LEU A 278 8.19 27.67 1.76
C LEU A 278 7.34 27.77 0.49
N VAL A 279 6.93 26.64 -0.08
CA VAL A 279 6.03 26.60 -1.25
C VAL A 279 4.67 27.21 -0.90
N GLY A 280 4.13 26.91 0.29
CA GLY A 280 2.89 27.52 0.78
C GLY A 280 2.99 29.05 0.92
N TRP A 281 4.08 29.55 1.48
CA TRP A 281 4.35 31.00 1.53
C TRP A 281 4.46 31.61 0.12
N TRP A 282 5.20 30.98 -0.79
CA TRP A 282 5.35 31.44 -2.18
C TRP A 282 4.01 31.48 -2.94
N MET A 283 3.12 30.52 -2.66
CA MET A 283 1.76 30.48 -3.17
C MET A 283 0.93 31.66 -2.64
N VAL A 284 0.83 31.84 -1.32
CA VAL A 284 0.04 32.94 -0.72
C VAL A 284 0.54 34.30 -1.16
N ARG A 285 1.87 34.49 -1.20
CA ARG A 285 2.48 35.73 -1.67
C ARG A 285 2.07 36.11 -3.09
N SER A 286 1.74 35.14 -3.98
CA SER A 286 1.21 35.50 -5.32
C SER A 286 -0.13 36.20 -5.27
N GLY A 287 -1.01 35.85 -4.33
CA GLY A 287 -2.37 36.39 -4.29
C GLY A 287 -2.46 37.76 -3.62
N LEU A 288 -1.42 38.20 -2.92
CA LEU A 288 -1.36 39.51 -2.26
C LEU A 288 -0.73 40.60 -3.14
N GLN A 289 -0.23 40.25 -4.34
CA GLN A 289 0.32 41.23 -5.27
C GLN A 289 -0.80 42.07 -5.89
N GLU A 290 -0.52 43.34 -6.16
CA GLU A 290 -1.46 44.19 -6.89
C GLU A 290 -1.70 43.61 -8.28
N ALA A 291 -2.97 43.58 -8.66
CA ALA A 291 -3.41 43.18 -9.99
C ALA A 291 -2.74 44.08 -11.03
N GLN A 292 -2.16 43.49 -12.07
CA GLN A 292 -1.48 44.29 -13.11
C GLN A 292 -2.47 45.16 -13.87
N ASN A 293 -3.72 44.69 -13.97
CA ASN A 293 -4.81 45.34 -14.68
C ASN A 293 -6.08 45.39 -13.80
N GLU A 294 -6.99 46.32 -14.09
CA GLU A 294 -8.23 46.51 -13.32
C GLU A 294 -9.11 45.24 -13.26
N TRP A 295 -9.15 44.48 -14.35
CA TRP A 295 -9.98 43.27 -14.52
C TRP A 295 -9.41 42.01 -13.86
N GLU A 296 -8.17 42.03 -13.37
CA GLU A 296 -7.56 40.86 -12.76
C GLU A 296 -8.01 40.70 -11.30
N THR A 297 -8.55 39.52 -10.99
CA THR A 297 -9.03 39.16 -9.65
C THR A 297 -7.85 38.73 -8.77
N PRO A 298 -7.74 39.26 -7.53
CA PRO A 298 -6.70 38.83 -6.59
C PRO A 298 -6.91 37.36 -6.25
N ARG A 299 -5.96 36.51 -6.63
CA ARG A 299 -6.00 35.06 -6.38
C ARG A 299 -4.61 34.47 -6.41
N VAL A 300 -4.44 33.35 -5.74
CA VAL A 300 -3.21 32.58 -5.85
C VAL A 300 -3.07 32.01 -7.27
N SER A 301 -1.84 32.00 -7.79
CA SER A 301 -1.57 31.43 -9.11
C SER A 301 -1.92 29.93 -9.15
N PRO A 302 -2.67 29.45 -10.17
CA PRO A 302 -3.03 28.03 -10.31
C PRO A 302 -1.80 27.12 -10.35
N TYR A 303 -0.70 27.58 -10.96
CA TYR A 303 0.57 26.86 -10.99
C TYR A 303 1.18 26.67 -9.60
N ARG A 304 1.13 27.71 -8.75
CA ARG A 304 1.67 27.65 -7.39
C ARG A 304 0.80 26.77 -6.49
N LEU A 305 -0.52 26.84 -6.67
CA LEU A 305 -1.47 25.96 -5.99
C LEU A 305 -1.24 24.49 -6.37
N ALA A 306 -1.08 24.20 -7.68
CA ALA A 306 -0.77 22.86 -8.16
C ALA A 306 0.57 22.35 -7.61
N ALA A 307 1.61 23.20 -7.58
CA ALA A 307 2.90 22.83 -6.99
C ALA A 307 2.81 22.51 -5.50
N HIS A 308 2.04 23.30 -4.74
CA HIS A 308 1.83 23.08 -3.31
C HIS A 308 1.05 21.78 -3.03
N LEU A 309 -0.02 21.51 -3.78
CA LEU A 309 -0.78 20.26 -3.65
C LEU A 309 0.05 19.05 -4.07
N THR A 310 0.82 19.16 -5.16
CA THR A 310 1.67 18.06 -5.67
C THR A 310 2.73 17.69 -4.64
N SER A 311 3.44 18.66 -4.09
CA SER A 311 4.43 18.42 -3.03
C SER A 311 3.80 17.86 -1.76
N ALA A 312 2.58 18.29 -1.38
CA ALA A 312 1.81 17.68 -0.28
C ALA A 312 1.55 16.19 -0.54
N ALA A 313 1.10 15.85 -1.76
CA ALA A 313 0.78 14.49 -2.17
C ALA A 313 2.02 13.59 -2.19
N VAL A 314 3.18 14.13 -2.61
CA VAL A 314 4.47 13.39 -2.58
C VAL A 314 4.91 13.12 -1.14
N ILE A 315 4.81 14.10 -0.24
CA ILE A 315 5.11 13.92 1.20
C ILE A 315 4.17 12.88 1.80
N TYR A 316 2.87 13.02 1.55
CA TYR A 316 1.83 12.08 1.98
C TYR A 316 2.15 10.65 1.51
N GLY A 317 2.38 10.48 0.21
CA GLY A 317 2.68 9.18 -0.38
C GLY A 317 3.96 8.57 0.17
N THR A 318 4.99 9.38 0.41
CA THR A 318 6.26 8.93 1.01
C THR A 318 6.07 8.49 2.45
N LEU A 319 5.33 9.25 3.28
CA LEU A 319 5.00 8.86 4.65
C LEU A 319 4.22 7.55 4.70
N LEU A 320 3.16 7.46 3.89
CA LEU A 320 2.32 6.27 3.78
C LEU A 320 3.15 5.05 3.34
N TRP A 321 3.94 5.19 2.27
CA TRP A 321 4.79 4.12 1.77
C TRP A 321 5.83 3.66 2.79
N THR A 322 6.39 4.59 3.56
CA THR A 322 7.37 4.28 4.60
C THR A 322 6.72 3.53 5.75
N SER A 323 5.57 4.02 6.24
CA SER A 323 4.79 3.35 7.29
C SER A 323 4.40 1.94 6.84
N LEU A 324 3.84 1.78 5.63
CA LEU A 324 3.48 0.48 5.07
C LEU A 324 4.71 -0.44 4.93
N SER A 325 5.89 0.10 4.60
CA SER A 325 7.11 -0.71 4.46
C SER A 325 7.65 -1.21 5.79
N LEU A 326 7.48 -0.45 6.86
CA LEU A 326 7.79 -0.92 8.21
C LEU A 326 6.78 -1.98 8.69
N THR A 327 5.50 -1.80 8.36
CA THR A 327 4.42 -2.76 8.70
C THR A 327 4.53 -4.06 7.94
N TYR A 328 4.77 -3.98 6.63
CA TYR A 328 4.82 -5.09 5.70
C TYR A 328 6.16 -5.08 4.95
N PRO A 329 7.25 -5.50 5.62
CA PRO A 329 8.58 -5.53 5.01
C PRO A 329 8.66 -6.54 3.86
N LEU A 330 7.87 -7.62 3.95
CA LEU A 330 7.64 -8.54 2.84
C LEU A 330 6.30 -8.20 2.19
N SER A 331 6.35 -7.92 0.89
CA SER A 331 5.14 -7.72 0.10
C SER A 331 4.27 -8.99 0.10
N PRO A 332 2.94 -8.90 0.35
CA PRO A 332 2.03 -10.06 0.27
C PRO A 332 2.02 -10.73 -1.12
N ALA A 333 2.31 -10.00 -2.19
CA ALA A 333 2.41 -10.58 -3.52
C ALA A 333 3.77 -11.27 -3.77
N ALA A 334 4.75 -11.05 -2.90
CA ALA A 334 6.06 -11.68 -2.98
C ALA A 334 6.15 -13.02 -2.22
N SER A 335 5.15 -13.37 -1.41
CA SER A 335 5.02 -14.73 -0.83
C SER A 335 4.42 -15.74 -1.82
N VAL A 336 4.04 -15.29 -3.03
CA VAL A 336 3.50 -16.15 -4.08
C VAL A 336 4.65 -16.90 -4.77
N SER A 337 4.51 -18.23 -4.91
CA SER A 337 5.52 -19.09 -5.53
C SER A 337 5.79 -18.69 -6.98
N VAL A 338 7.08 -18.54 -7.32
CA VAL A 338 7.51 -18.25 -8.70
C VAL A 338 7.05 -19.36 -9.63
N GLY A 339 6.53 -18.98 -10.80
CA GLY A 339 6.02 -19.91 -11.80
C GLY A 339 4.56 -20.33 -11.59
N SER A 340 3.93 -19.97 -10.47
CA SER A 340 2.50 -20.21 -10.29
C SER A 340 1.63 -19.28 -11.15
N ALA A 341 0.40 -19.72 -11.44
CA ALA A 341 -0.60 -18.86 -12.08
C ALA A 341 -0.86 -17.56 -11.28
N ALA A 342 -0.75 -17.62 -9.96
CA ALA A 342 -0.84 -16.44 -9.11
C ALA A 342 0.32 -15.45 -9.30
N HIS A 343 1.54 -15.95 -9.54
CA HIS A 343 2.70 -15.11 -9.85
C HIS A 343 2.52 -14.36 -11.18
N ALA A 344 2.01 -15.06 -12.21
CA ALA A 344 1.67 -14.46 -13.49
C ALA A 344 0.56 -13.40 -13.34
N GLY A 345 -0.50 -13.70 -12.56
CA GLY A 345 -1.58 -12.76 -12.25
C GLY A 345 -1.08 -11.48 -11.58
N VAL A 346 -0.26 -11.60 -10.53
CA VAL A 346 0.39 -10.46 -9.86
C VAL A 346 1.26 -9.65 -10.82
N SER A 347 2.00 -10.31 -11.70
CA SER A 347 2.87 -9.63 -12.68
C SER A 347 2.07 -8.80 -13.68
N THR A 348 0.98 -9.37 -14.20
CA THR A 348 0.06 -8.68 -15.10
C THR A 348 -0.63 -7.51 -14.40
N LEU A 349 -1.19 -7.73 -13.20
CA LEU A 349 -1.83 -6.66 -12.44
C LEU A 349 -0.86 -5.51 -12.15
N ARG A 350 0.40 -5.82 -11.82
CA ARG A 350 1.44 -4.80 -11.62
C ARG A 350 1.64 -3.92 -12.85
N ARG A 351 1.73 -4.51 -14.05
CA ARG A 351 1.92 -3.75 -15.30
C ARG A 351 0.77 -2.80 -15.57
N TRP A 352 -0.46 -3.19 -15.22
CA TRP A 352 -1.65 -2.34 -15.38
C TRP A 352 -1.77 -1.27 -14.28
N ALA A 353 -1.43 -1.62 -13.04
CA ALA A 353 -1.61 -0.73 -11.89
C ALA A 353 -0.68 0.49 -11.89
N HIS A 354 0.55 0.39 -12.40
CA HIS A 354 1.50 1.52 -12.44
C HIS A 354 1.02 2.70 -13.30
N PRO A 355 0.72 2.52 -14.61
CA PRO A 355 0.25 3.63 -15.43
C PRO A 355 -1.09 4.18 -14.93
N LEU A 356 -1.97 3.32 -14.41
CA LEU A 356 -3.24 3.75 -13.84
C LEU A 356 -3.06 4.60 -12.57
N ALA A 357 -2.12 4.25 -11.69
CA ALA A 357 -1.80 5.08 -10.54
C ALA A 357 -1.26 6.46 -10.96
N GLY A 358 -0.47 6.51 -12.05
CA GLY A 358 -0.04 7.76 -12.67
C GLY A 358 -1.23 8.59 -13.16
N LEU A 359 -2.19 7.96 -13.86
CA LEU A 359 -3.41 8.63 -14.31
C LEU A 359 -4.24 9.15 -13.13
N ILE A 360 -4.44 8.35 -12.07
CA ILE A 360 -5.14 8.77 -10.84
C ILE A 360 -4.46 10.00 -10.23
N ALA A 361 -3.13 10.00 -10.15
CA ALA A 361 -2.38 11.15 -9.63
C ALA A 361 -2.58 12.39 -10.53
N VAL A 362 -2.43 12.26 -11.85
CA VAL A 362 -2.64 13.36 -12.80
C VAL A 362 -4.06 13.93 -12.70
N THR A 363 -5.08 13.07 -12.58
CA THR A 363 -6.48 13.49 -12.40
C THR A 363 -6.68 14.24 -11.08
N ALA A 364 -6.10 13.76 -9.98
CA ALA A 364 -6.20 14.45 -8.70
C ALA A 364 -5.49 15.82 -8.74
N LEU A 365 -4.33 15.90 -9.39
CA LEU A 365 -3.54 17.13 -9.48
C LEU A 365 -4.14 18.16 -10.46
N SER A 366 -4.80 17.71 -11.54
CA SER A 366 -5.50 18.63 -12.45
C SER A 366 -6.64 19.39 -11.76
N GLY A 367 -7.21 18.82 -10.69
CA GLY A 367 -8.18 19.51 -9.83
C GLY A 367 -7.63 20.79 -9.19
N ALA A 368 -6.32 20.91 -8.98
CA ALA A 368 -5.71 22.15 -8.48
C ALA A 368 -5.83 23.31 -9.48
N PHE A 369 -5.79 23.03 -10.79
CA PHE A 369 -6.01 24.04 -11.82
C PHE A 369 -7.48 24.45 -11.87
N VAL A 370 -8.41 23.49 -11.75
CA VAL A 370 -9.86 23.76 -11.67
C VAL A 370 -10.17 24.68 -10.49
N ALA A 371 -9.63 24.36 -9.31
CA ALA A 371 -9.80 25.19 -8.12
C ALA A 371 -9.04 26.52 -8.21
N GLY A 372 -7.86 26.55 -8.82
CA GLY A 372 -7.06 27.76 -8.98
C GLY A 372 -7.70 28.81 -9.89
N LEU A 373 -8.37 28.37 -10.95
CA LEU A 373 -9.07 29.24 -11.90
C LEU A 373 -10.54 29.50 -11.55
N ASP A 374 -11.05 28.91 -10.46
CA ASP A 374 -12.49 28.87 -10.13
C ASP A 374 -13.33 28.25 -11.26
N ALA A 375 -12.75 27.36 -12.06
CA ALA A 375 -13.37 26.75 -13.24
C ALA A 375 -14.54 25.80 -12.92
N GLY A 376 -14.70 25.44 -11.64
CA GLY A 376 -15.87 24.71 -11.16
C GLY A 376 -17.18 25.50 -11.28
N HIS A 377 -17.12 26.83 -11.39
CA HIS A 377 -18.28 27.72 -11.51
C HIS A 377 -18.62 28.11 -12.96
N ALA A 378 -17.84 27.62 -13.94
CA ALA A 378 -17.93 28.09 -15.33
C ALA A 378 -19.00 27.37 -16.16
N TYR A 379 -19.02 26.03 -16.11
CA TYR A 379 -20.02 25.24 -16.85
C TYR A 379 -20.68 24.24 -15.90
N ASN A 380 -21.89 24.51 -15.42
CA ASN A 380 -22.51 23.72 -14.35
C ASN A 380 -23.54 22.69 -14.85
N THR A 381 -23.38 22.23 -16.10
CA THR A 381 -24.13 21.13 -16.71
C THR A 381 -23.26 19.88 -16.87
N PHE A 382 -23.88 18.71 -16.97
CA PHE A 382 -23.22 17.43 -17.25
C PHE A 382 -24.16 16.50 -18.05
N PRO A 383 -23.69 15.69 -19.03
CA PRO A 383 -22.30 15.48 -19.44
C PRO A 383 -21.73 16.59 -20.33
N LEU A 384 -22.59 17.35 -21.02
CA LEU A 384 -22.20 18.47 -21.85
C LEU A 384 -21.84 19.70 -21.00
N MET A 385 -21.02 20.58 -21.55
CA MET A 385 -20.67 21.90 -21.02
C MET A 385 -21.49 22.94 -21.78
N ASP A 386 -22.57 23.41 -21.17
CA ASP A 386 -23.56 24.34 -21.72
C ASP A 386 -24.07 23.93 -23.12
N GLY A 387 -24.48 22.65 -23.22
CA GLY A 387 -25.04 22.08 -24.45
C GLY A 387 -24.01 21.63 -25.48
N LYS A 388 -22.70 21.83 -25.24
CA LYS A 388 -21.62 21.41 -26.14
C LYS A 388 -20.69 20.40 -25.48
N LEU A 389 -20.07 19.52 -26.28
CA LEU A 389 -19.03 18.61 -25.76
C LEU A 389 -17.71 19.36 -25.52
N VAL A 390 -17.37 20.27 -26.44
CA VAL A 390 -16.24 21.19 -26.34
C VAL A 390 -16.82 22.60 -26.48
N PRO A 391 -16.79 23.44 -25.42
CA PRO A 391 -17.26 24.82 -25.53
C PRO A 391 -16.43 25.64 -26.51
N ASP A 392 -17.04 26.68 -27.09
CA ASP A 392 -16.35 27.51 -28.08
C ASP A 392 -15.16 28.26 -27.46
N GLU A 393 -15.26 28.64 -26.18
CA GLU A 393 -14.22 29.35 -25.43
C GLU A 393 -12.94 28.52 -25.33
N TYR A 394 -13.01 27.18 -25.47
CA TYR A 394 -11.84 26.31 -25.52
C TYR A 394 -10.83 26.75 -26.58
N TRP A 395 -11.31 27.28 -27.71
CA TRP A 395 -10.49 27.66 -28.85
C TRP A 395 -9.98 29.10 -28.77
N GLY A 396 -10.49 29.90 -27.83
CA GLY A 396 -10.26 31.35 -27.79
C GLY A 396 -8.87 31.80 -27.37
N SER A 397 -8.12 31.01 -26.58
CA SER A 397 -6.83 31.46 -26.00
C SER A 397 -5.57 30.91 -26.67
N GLY A 398 -5.68 29.90 -27.55
CA GLY A 398 -4.59 29.37 -28.39
C GLY A 398 -3.32 28.87 -27.65
N GLY A 399 -2.48 28.10 -28.34
CA GLY A 399 -1.14 27.74 -27.86
C GLY A 399 -1.06 26.76 -26.68
N TRP A 400 0.15 26.60 -26.14
CA TRP A 400 0.47 25.56 -25.15
C TRP A 400 -0.02 25.87 -23.72
N ARG A 401 -0.38 27.12 -23.44
CA ARG A 401 -0.89 27.57 -22.12
C ARG A 401 -2.40 27.36 -21.97
N ASN A 402 -3.14 27.27 -23.08
CA ASN A 402 -4.60 27.09 -23.07
C ASN A 402 -5.07 25.95 -22.13
N PRO A 403 -4.46 24.74 -22.13
CA PRO A 403 -4.86 23.66 -21.21
C PRO A 403 -4.75 23.98 -19.71
N PHE A 404 -4.01 25.03 -19.34
CA PHE A 404 -3.68 25.36 -17.94
C PHE A 404 -4.27 26.69 -17.46
N GLU A 405 -4.58 27.59 -18.39
CA GLU A 405 -5.01 28.96 -18.08
C GLU A 405 -6.43 29.27 -18.56
N ASN A 406 -6.95 28.49 -19.53
CA ASN A 406 -8.33 28.64 -19.99
C ASN A 406 -9.28 27.81 -19.12
N THR A 407 -10.24 28.50 -18.52
CA THR A 407 -11.29 27.94 -17.67
C THR A 407 -12.05 26.78 -18.35
N ALA A 408 -12.41 26.93 -19.63
CA ALA A 408 -13.10 25.90 -20.40
C ALA A 408 -12.22 24.67 -20.64
N ALA A 409 -10.96 24.90 -21.00
CA ALA A 409 -10.00 23.83 -21.26
C ALA A 409 -9.68 23.02 -20.00
N VAL A 410 -9.36 23.69 -18.90
CA VAL A 410 -9.05 23.06 -17.61
C VAL A 410 -10.22 22.22 -17.12
N GLN A 411 -11.45 22.74 -17.22
CA GLN A 411 -12.63 22.02 -16.77
C GLN A 411 -12.95 20.81 -17.67
N LEU A 412 -12.88 20.96 -19.00
CA LEU A 412 -13.06 19.86 -19.96
C LEU A 412 -12.01 18.76 -19.75
N HIS A 413 -10.74 19.14 -19.62
CA HIS A 413 -9.63 18.19 -19.43
C HIS A 413 -9.76 17.45 -18.10
N HIS A 414 -10.14 18.13 -17.02
CA HIS A 414 -10.38 17.46 -15.74
C HIS A 414 -11.54 16.46 -15.80
N ARG A 415 -12.66 16.80 -16.48
CA ARG A 415 -13.77 15.86 -16.72
C ARG A 415 -13.31 14.64 -17.53
N ALA A 416 -12.57 14.86 -18.62
CA ALA A 416 -12.05 13.79 -19.47
C ALA A 416 -11.08 12.88 -18.71
N LEU A 417 -10.20 13.45 -17.88
CA LEU A 417 -9.30 12.71 -17.00
C LEU A 417 -10.07 11.89 -15.95
N ALA A 418 -11.13 12.45 -15.35
CA ALA A 418 -11.96 11.75 -14.38
C ALA A 418 -12.68 10.54 -15.00
N LEU A 419 -13.30 10.71 -16.18
CA LEU A 419 -13.96 9.62 -16.89
C LEU A 419 -12.96 8.56 -17.39
N SER A 420 -11.79 9.00 -17.88
CA SER A 420 -10.70 8.08 -18.27
C SER A 420 -10.18 7.29 -17.07
N THR A 421 -10.08 7.92 -15.90
CA THR A 421 -9.67 7.26 -14.66
C THR A 421 -10.70 6.22 -14.24
N LEU A 422 -11.98 6.55 -14.24
CA LEU A 422 -13.06 5.60 -13.93
C LEU A 422 -13.06 4.42 -14.90
N ALA A 423 -12.92 4.68 -16.20
CA ALA A 423 -12.81 3.65 -17.22
C ALA A 423 -11.58 2.75 -16.99
N GLY A 424 -10.41 3.33 -16.72
CA GLY A 424 -9.18 2.61 -16.44
C GLY A 424 -9.25 1.75 -15.18
N VAL A 425 -9.83 2.27 -14.09
CA VAL A 425 -10.07 1.50 -12.85
C VAL A 425 -11.07 0.37 -13.09
N THR A 426 -12.14 0.61 -13.85
CA THR A 426 -13.13 -0.41 -14.22
C THR A 426 -12.50 -1.50 -15.07
N ALA A 427 -11.67 -1.15 -16.05
CA ALA A 427 -10.93 -2.09 -16.89
C ALA A 427 -9.94 -2.93 -16.06
N LEU A 428 -9.18 -2.29 -15.14
CA LEU A 428 -8.31 -3.00 -14.21
C LEU A 428 -9.10 -3.99 -13.37
N TRP A 429 -10.23 -3.56 -12.79
CA TRP A 429 -11.10 -4.40 -11.98
C TRP A 429 -11.63 -5.60 -12.77
N ALA A 430 -12.22 -5.37 -13.95
CA ALA A 430 -12.76 -6.40 -14.81
C ALA A 430 -11.68 -7.40 -15.23
N GLY A 431 -10.52 -6.90 -15.68
CA GLY A 431 -9.37 -7.72 -16.04
C GLY A 431 -8.78 -8.50 -14.86
N SER A 432 -8.87 -7.96 -13.63
CA SER A 432 -8.38 -8.64 -12.43
C SER A 432 -9.21 -9.87 -12.04
N ARG A 433 -10.47 -9.96 -12.48
CA ARG A 433 -11.38 -11.06 -12.12
C ARG A 433 -10.95 -12.41 -12.69
N SER A 434 -10.26 -12.41 -13.83
CA SER A 434 -9.70 -13.63 -14.44
C SER A 434 -8.33 -14.00 -13.86
N LEU A 435 -7.73 -13.14 -13.02
CA LEU A 435 -6.41 -13.37 -12.45
C LEU A 435 -6.49 -14.05 -11.09
N GLN A 436 -5.61 -15.03 -10.87
CA GLN A 436 -5.38 -15.58 -9.54
C GLN A 436 -4.56 -14.59 -8.71
N LEU A 437 -5.23 -13.88 -7.80
CA LEU A 437 -4.59 -12.84 -6.98
C LEU A 437 -4.61 -13.19 -5.48
N PRO A 438 -3.70 -12.64 -4.67
CA PRO A 438 -3.86 -12.63 -3.21
C PRO A 438 -5.08 -11.81 -2.77
N ARG A 439 -5.68 -12.16 -1.63
CA ARG A 439 -6.85 -11.44 -1.07
C ARG A 439 -6.61 -9.93 -0.89
N PRO A 440 -5.47 -9.45 -0.36
CA PRO A 440 -5.23 -8.01 -0.23
C PRO A 440 -5.29 -7.25 -1.56
N CYS A 441 -4.72 -7.82 -2.63
CA CYS A 441 -4.75 -7.19 -3.95
C CYS A 441 -6.20 -7.07 -4.47
N ARG A 442 -7.02 -8.12 -4.31
CA ARG A 442 -8.44 -8.06 -4.70
C ARG A 442 -9.23 -7.00 -3.92
N LEU A 443 -9.00 -6.92 -2.60
CA LEU A 443 -9.66 -5.92 -1.77
C LEU A 443 -9.31 -4.49 -2.20
N LEU A 444 -8.04 -4.24 -2.49
CA LEU A 444 -7.58 -2.92 -2.94
C LEU A 444 -8.14 -2.56 -4.32
N VAL A 445 -8.16 -3.50 -5.28
CA VAL A 445 -8.76 -3.26 -6.61
C VAL A 445 -10.27 -2.98 -6.49
N ASN A 446 -10.99 -3.73 -5.66
CA ASN A 446 -12.42 -3.47 -5.39
C ASN A 446 -12.63 -2.09 -4.73
N GLY A 447 -11.78 -1.75 -3.75
CA GLY A 447 -11.83 -0.44 -3.09
C GLY A 447 -11.56 0.70 -4.05
N MET A 448 -10.60 0.55 -4.97
CA MET A 448 -10.33 1.54 -6.02
C MET A 448 -11.55 1.75 -6.91
N LEU A 449 -12.25 0.68 -7.34
CA LEU A 449 -13.46 0.81 -8.14
C LEU A 449 -14.57 1.57 -7.39
N ALA A 450 -14.83 1.18 -6.13
CA ALA A 450 -15.84 1.85 -5.31
C ALA A 450 -15.54 3.34 -5.12
N MET A 451 -14.29 3.67 -4.77
CA MET A 451 -13.87 5.06 -4.54
C MET A 451 -13.83 5.87 -5.84
N ALA A 452 -13.44 5.28 -6.97
CA ALA A 452 -13.47 5.96 -8.27
C ALA A 452 -14.90 6.29 -8.71
N GLY A 453 -15.85 5.36 -8.51
CA GLY A 453 -17.27 5.63 -8.75
C GLY A 453 -17.80 6.75 -7.85
N LEU A 454 -17.50 6.69 -6.56
CA LEU A 454 -17.86 7.76 -5.62
C LEU A 454 -17.23 9.11 -6.00
N GLN A 455 -16.01 9.12 -6.52
CA GLN A 455 -15.34 10.35 -6.97
C GLN A 455 -16.05 11.03 -8.13
N VAL A 456 -16.49 10.26 -9.12
CA VAL A 456 -17.27 10.82 -10.24
C VAL A 456 -18.60 11.36 -9.75
N VAL A 457 -19.29 10.66 -8.85
CA VAL A 457 -20.53 11.16 -8.22
C VAL A 457 -20.27 12.47 -7.47
N LEU A 458 -19.26 12.51 -6.59
CA LEU A 458 -18.90 13.73 -5.85
C LEU A 458 -18.52 14.89 -6.77
N GLY A 459 -17.78 14.62 -7.85
CA GLY A 459 -17.38 15.64 -8.82
C GLY A 459 -18.57 16.23 -9.57
N ILE A 460 -19.48 15.36 -10.06
CA ILE A 460 -20.72 15.79 -10.71
C ILE A 460 -21.62 16.55 -9.72
N SER A 461 -21.80 16.05 -8.50
CA SER A 461 -22.60 16.74 -7.48
C SER A 461 -22.02 18.12 -7.15
N THR A 462 -20.71 18.23 -6.96
CA THR A 462 -20.01 19.51 -6.73
C THR A 462 -20.27 20.48 -7.87
N LEU A 463 -20.21 19.99 -9.10
CA LEU A 463 -20.44 20.77 -10.30
C LEU A 463 -21.89 21.27 -10.39
N LEU A 464 -22.87 20.37 -10.31
CA LEU A 464 -24.30 20.71 -10.48
C LEU A 464 -24.84 21.63 -9.38
N THR A 465 -24.21 21.64 -8.21
CA THR A 465 -24.61 22.46 -7.05
C THR A 465 -23.76 23.72 -6.87
N TYR A 466 -23.01 24.11 -7.91
CA TYR A 466 -22.23 25.35 -7.92
C TYR A 466 -21.12 25.42 -6.87
N VAL A 467 -20.39 24.32 -6.70
CA VAL A 467 -19.20 24.14 -5.85
C VAL A 467 -19.41 24.50 -4.37
N PRO A 468 -20.35 23.86 -3.64
CA PRO A 468 -20.45 24.04 -2.20
C PRO A 468 -19.14 23.61 -1.51
N PRO A 469 -18.61 24.37 -0.53
CA PRO A 469 -17.32 24.05 0.11
C PRO A 469 -17.27 22.63 0.70
N SER A 470 -18.38 22.14 1.24
CA SER A 470 -18.48 20.77 1.79
C SER A 470 -18.26 19.70 0.72
N LEU A 471 -18.91 19.82 -0.43
CA LEU A 471 -18.79 18.86 -1.54
C LEU A 471 -17.42 18.95 -2.22
N GLY A 472 -16.91 20.17 -2.47
CA GLY A 472 -15.56 20.35 -3.03
C GLY A 472 -14.48 19.77 -2.12
N THR A 473 -14.59 19.98 -0.80
CA THR A 473 -13.65 19.41 0.17
C THR A 473 -13.79 17.88 0.24
N ALA A 474 -15.02 17.34 0.23
CA ALA A 474 -15.24 15.89 0.20
C ALA A 474 -14.69 15.23 -1.08
N HIS A 475 -14.85 15.90 -2.23
CA HIS A 475 -14.28 15.48 -3.50
C HIS A 475 -12.75 15.41 -3.42
N GLN A 476 -12.09 16.47 -2.92
CA GLN A 476 -10.65 16.49 -2.69
C GLN A 476 -10.17 15.42 -1.71
N ALA A 477 -10.87 15.20 -0.59
CA ALA A 477 -10.57 14.15 0.37
C ALA A 477 -10.62 12.77 -0.28
N GLY A 478 -11.67 12.49 -1.05
CA GLY A 478 -11.82 11.21 -1.71
C GLY A 478 -10.84 10.99 -2.87
N ALA A 479 -10.35 12.06 -3.53
CA ALA A 479 -9.28 11.95 -4.52
C ALA A 479 -7.98 11.47 -3.86
N LEU A 480 -7.66 12.01 -2.68
CA LEU A 480 -6.51 11.55 -1.89
C LEU A 480 -6.72 10.11 -1.37
N THR A 481 -7.95 9.73 -1.00
CA THR A 481 -8.30 8.34 -0.65
C THR A 481 -8.11 7.38 -1.84
N LEU A 482 -8.53 7.76 -3.05
CA LEU A 482 -8.29 6.94 -4.24
C LEU A 482 -6.79 6.78 -4.52
N LEU A 483 -6.01 7.86 -4.38
CA LEU A 483 -4.55 7.81 -4.48
C LEU A 483 -3.94 6.90 -3.40
N THR A 484 -4.47 6.94 -2.16
CA THR A 484 -4.07 6.07 -1.05
C THR A 484 -4.24 4.59 -1.39
N LEU A 485 -5.40 4.23 -1.96
CA LEU A 485 -5.70 2.86 -2.39
C LEU A 485 -4.77 2.42 -3.53
N ALA A 486 -4.48 3.30 -4.48
CA ALA A 486 -3.54 3.04 -5.56
C ALA A 486 -2.10 2.82 -5.03
N ILE A 487 -1.62 3.68 -4.13
CA ILE A 487 -0.30 3.55 -3.48
C ILE A 487 -0.24 2.24 -2.68
N ALA A 488 -1.27 1.91 -1.93
CA ALA A 488 -1.35 0.65 -1.20
C ALA A 488 -1.32 -0.56 -2.16
N LEU A 489 -2.03 -0.50 -3.29
CA LEU A 489 -1.99 -1.56 -4.30
C LEU A 489 -0.57 -1.72 -4.87
N LEU A 490 0.07 -0.63 -5.30
CA LEU A 490 1.46 -0.67 -5.77
C LEU A 490 2.42 -1.21 -4.71
N HIS A 491 2.21 -0.83 -3.45
CA HIS A 491 3.02 -1.28 -2.32
C HIS A 491 2.90 -2.79 -2.12
N THR A 492 1.68 -3.33 -2.18
CA THR A 492 1.41 -4.77 -2.09
C THR A 492 1.87 -5.55 -3.32
N LEU A 493 2.08 -4.88 -4.45
CA LEU A 493 2.58 -5.49 -5.68
C LEU A 493 4.10 -5.40 -5.82
N ARG A 494 4.82 -4.77 -4.88
CA ARG A 494 6.29 -4.68 -4.95
C ARG A 494 6.94 -6.05 -5.07
N ARG A 495 8.03 -6.08 -5.84
CA ARG A 495 8.94 -7.23 -5.90
C ARG A 495 9.88 -7.12 -4.71
N ASN A 496 10.06 -8.20 -3.95
CA ASN A 496 11.09 -8.21 -2.91
C ASN A 496 12.48 -8.33 -3.58
N PRO A 497 13.50 -7.59 -3.09
CA PRO A 497 14.86 -7.60 -3.66
C PRO A 497 15.52 -8.99 -3.64
N ALA A 498 15.05 -9.90 -2.78
CA ALA A 498 15.50 -11.29 -2.74
C ALA A 498 15.35 -12.06 -4.07
N HIS A 499 14.39 -11.71 -4.94
CA HIS A 499 14.25 -12.32 -6.27
C HIS A 499 15.20 -11.74 -7.32
N ALA A 500 15.62 -10.48 -7.17
CA ALA A 500 16.63 -9.87 -8.03
C ALA A 500 18.01 -10.48 -7.74
N VAL A 501 18.34 -10.64 -6.45
CA VAL A 501 19.59 -11.26 -6.00
C VAL A 501 19.67 -12.75 -6.37
N SER A 502 18.57 -13.51 -6.29
CA SER A 502 18.57 -14.93 -6.69
C SER A 502 18.75 -15.13 -8.19
N LYS A 503 18.18 -14.26 -9.03
CA LYS A 503 18.41 -14.28 -10.49
C LYS A 503 19.84 -13.88 -10.84
N LEU A 504 20.37 -12.83 -10.22
CA LEU A 504 21.77 -12.42 -10.40
C LEU A 504 22.74 -13.53 -9.99
N ARG A 505 22.51 -14.21 -8.86
CA ARG A 505 23.33 -15.36 -8.44
C ARG A 505 23.22 -16.57 -9.37
N ALA A 506 22.02 -16.86 -9.89
CA ALA A 506 21.84 -17.94 -10.87
C ALA A 506 22.56 -17.64 -12.20
N SER A 507 22.51 -16.38 -12.66
CA SER A 507 23.25 -15.92 -13.84
C SER A 507 24.77 -15.87 -13.60
N GLN A 508 25.23 -15.52 -12.40
CA GLN A 508 26.65 -15.59 -12.01
C GLN A 508 27.21 -17.02 -12.09
N MET A 509 26.43 -18.00 -11.62
CA MET A 509 26.84 -19.40 -11.61
C MET A 509 26.92 -19.98 -13.03
N GLN A 510 26.20 -19.39 -13.99
CA GLN A 510 26.28 -19.73 -15.42
C GLN A 510 27.41 -18.99 -16.17
N LEU A 511 27.85 -17.81 -15.69
CA LEU A 511 28.81 -16.95 -16.39
C LEU A 511 30.23 -16.93 -15.79
N GLY A 512 30.47 -17.61 -14.66
CA GLY A 512 31.82 -17.77 -14.09
C GLY A 512 32.51 -16.48 -13.63
N MET A 513 31.78 -15.40 -13.35
CA MET A 513 32.39 -14.12 -12.95
C MET A 513 32.78 -14.07 -11.45
N PRO A 514 33.92 -13.45 -11.09
CA PRO A 514 34.36 -13.31 -9.70
C PRO A 514 33.42 -12.39 -8.89
N ALA A 515 33.17 -12.77 -7.64
CA ALA A 515 32.14 -12.19 -6.75
C ALA A 515 32.26 -10.67 -6.49
N ALA A 516 33.46 -10.09 -6.65
CA ALA A 516 33.73 -8.68 -6.39
C ALA A 516 33.04 -7.74 -7.40
N LEU A 517 32.96 -8.11 -8.69
CA LEU A 517 32.38 -7.27 -9.74
C LEU A 517 30.83 -7.19 -9.63
N ALA A 518 30.20 -8.25 -9.13
CA ALA A 518 28.75 -8.36 -9.04
C ALA A 518 28.13 -7.54 -7.90
N THR A 519 28.91 -7.27 -6.84
CA THR A 519 28.45 -6.42 -5.72
C THR A 519 28.26 -4.98 -6.17
N VAL A 520 29.10 -4.50 -7.09
CA VAL A 520 29.03 -3.15 -7.68
C VAL A 520 27.79 -3.00 -8.60
N VAL A 521 27.47 -4.03 -9.40
CA VAL A 521 26.31 -4.02 -10.31
C VAL A 521 24.97 -4.17 -9.56
N ALA A 522 24.93 -4.99 -8.51
CA ALA A 522 23.73 -5.18 -7.68
C ALA A 522 23.36 -3.93 -6.86
N VAL A 523 24.36 -3.17 -6.40
CA VAL A 523 24.13 -1.89 -5.72
C VAL A 523 23.65 -0.83 -6.73
N GLY A 524 24.21 -0.78 -7.94
CA GLY A 524 23.78 0.16 -8.99
C GLY A 524 22.34 -0.07 -9.47
N THR A 525 21.87 -1.32 -9.56
CA THR A 525 20.51 -1.66 -10.00
C THR A 525 19.45 -1.48 -8.90
N ALA A 526 19.83 -1.59 -7.62
CA ALA A 526 18.95 -1.25 -6.51
C ALA A 526 18.71 0.26 -6.42
N VAL A 527 19.70 1.09 -6.77
CA VAL A 527 19.58 2.56 -6.76
C VAL A 527 18.69 3.06 -7.90
N THR A 528 18.73 2.43 -9.09
CA THR A 528 17.88 2.85 -10.23
C THR A 528 16.43 2.35 -10.16
N GLN A 529 16.09 1.40 -9.29
CA GLN A 529 14.69 1.01 -9.01
C GLN A 529 13.99 1.87 -7.95
N PHE A 530 14.70 2.82 -7.36
CA PHE A 530 14.15 3.85 -6.46
C PHE A 530 14.05 5.24 -7.11
N SER A 531 14.28 5.34 -8.43
CA SER A 531 14.05 6.55 -9.24
C SER A 531 12.73 6.48 -9.99
#